data_AF-A0A7J3JAH2-F1
#
_entry.id   AF-A0A7J3JAH2-F1
#
_cell.length_a   1.000
_cell.length_b   1.000
_cell.length_c   1.000
_cell.angle_alpha   90.00
_cell.angle_beta   90.00
_cell.angle_gamma   90.00
#
_symmetry.space_group_name_H-M   'P 1'
#
loop_
_entity.id
_entity.type
_entity.pdbx_description
1 polymer ?
#
loop_
_entity_poly.entity_id
_entity_poly.type
_entity_poly.pdbx_seq_one_letter_code
_entity_poly.pdbx_strand_id
1 'polypeptide(L)'
;MVKTESTKIGAEKAQSTIVHSGSSAIQFDSDKVRTWVLPLMKRIYAGDYPTQAGRILGLSRSHVWYYIGKLEKAGLIYKEKRSSAVFYALTSEGSNLLKSCEGRVFPGELHRLDKCQVAFLILSEGRYPDGNFKLVEMNNWTALLGLEQGVKVRHTSKSWIVHVPVIRGRNPAEVYGLAMNLANRVAVALAKKYGVVLAEGKFVGGELAVEDPIAKLFGRYFSVRAGRRKIDHSWGEGELENIGRDAAIDYMQMPEKVKQIDRRLARFEVKFERLVEALGGLGDVEGSAERLAEGQRRLGEYVT
;
A
#
# COMPACT_ATOMS: atom_id res chain seq x y z
N MET A 1 -27.56 57.23 -31.86
CA MET A 1 -26.23 57.47 -31.29
C MET A 1 -25.95 56.36 -30.28
N VAL A 2 -24.81 55.68 -30.49
CA VAL A 2 -24.11 54.72 -29.63
C VAL A 2 -24.78 53.35 -29.37
N LYS A 3 -24.32 52.37 -30.15
CA LYS A 3 -24.27 50.94 -29.83
C LYS A 3 -23.19 50.68 -28.78
N THR A 4 -23.44 49.74 -27.88
CA THR A 4 -22.45 48.79 -27.32
C THR A 4 -23.25 47.67 -26.65
N GLU A 5 -23.59 46.61 -27.37
CA GLU A 5 -22.80 45.37 -27.56
C GLU A 5 -22.49 44.59 -26.27
N SER A 6 -23.00 43.37 -26.30
CA SER A 6 -22.87 42.23 -25.41
C SER A 6 -21.43 41.78 -25.14
N THR A 7 -21.19 41.24 -23.95
CA THR A 7 -20.44 39.96 -23.86
C THR A 7 -20.73 39.21 -22.55
N LYS A 8 -21.63 38.22 -22.63
CA LYS A 8 -21.57 37.01 -21.79
C LYS A 8 -20.48 36.12 -22.40
N ILE A 9 -19.39 35.82 -21.70
CA ILE A 9 -18.52 34.67 -22.04
C ILE A 9 -18.03 33.99 -20.76
N GLY A 10 -18.62 32.82 -20.49
CA GLY A 10 -17.88 31.57 -20.29
C GLY A 10 -16.88 31.49 -19.15
N ALA A 11 -17.35 31.05 -17.98
CA ALA A 11 -16.57 30.19 -17.11
C ALA A 11 -16.44 28.82 -17.79
N GLU A 12 -15.49 28.65 -18.71
CA GLU A 12 -15.04 27.34 -19.19
C GLU A 12 -13.82 27.48 -20.12
N LYS A 13 -12.88 26.54 -19.98
CA LYS A 13 -11.74 26.25 -20.87
C LYS A 13 -10.51 27.17 -20.79
N ALA A 14 -9.65 26.81 -19.84
CA ALA A 14 -8.25 26.54 -20.15
C ALA A 14 -7.80 25.27 -19.40
N GLN A 15 -8.48 24.15 -19.66
CA GLN A 15 -7.83 22.85 -19.50
C GLN A 15 -6.72 22.81 -20.55
N SER A 16 -5.49 23.10 -20.15
CA SER A 16 -4.33 22.70 -20.95
C SER A 16 -4.31 21.17 -20.91
N THR A 17 -4.91 20.56 -21.91
CA THR A 17 -4.84 19.13 -22.18
C THR A 17 -3.41 18.80 -22.59
N ILE A 18 -2.50 18.73 -21.62
CA ILE A 18 -1.26 18.01 -21.79
C ILE A 18 -1.62 16.55 -21.49
N VAL A 19 -2.08 15.87 -22.52
CA VAL A 19 -2.10 14.41 -22.54
C VAL A 19 -0.64 13.98 -22.49
N HIS A 20 -0.15 13.62 -21.31
CA HIS A 20 1.13 12.91 -21.20
C HIS A 20 0.93 11.48 -21.69
N SER A 21 1.00 11.33 -23.01
CA SER A 21 1.32 10.07 -23.65
C SER A 21 2.71 9.61 -23.19
N GLY A 22 2.78 8.40 -22.62
CA GLY A 22 4.01 7.63 -22.44
C GLY A 22 5.11 8.27 -21.58
N SER A 23 4.89 8.48 -20.29
CA SER A 23 6.00 8.69 -19.36
C SER A 23 6.39 7.36 -18.74
N SER A 24 7.66 6.97 -18.85
CA SER A 24 8.28 5.92 -18.03
C SER A 24 7.78 6.00 -16.59
N ALA A 25 7.29 4.88 -16.04
CA ALA A 25 6.77 4.83 -14.69
C ALA A 25 7.80 5.42 -13.72
N ILE A 26 7.48 6.56 -13.11
CA ILE A 26 8.41 7.30 -12.26
C ILE A 26 8.48 6.56 -10.94
N GLN A 27 9.53 5.77 -10.78
CA GLN A 27 9.70 4.97 -9.58
C GLN A 27 10.08 5.87 -8.39
N PHE A 28 9.38 5.72 -7.27
CA PHE A 28 9.87 6.21 -5.98
C PHE A 28 10.07 5.03 -5.04
N ASP A 29 11.00 5.19 -4.13
CA ASP A 29 11.31 4.23 -3.08
C ASP A 29 10.25 4.33 -1.96
N SER A 30 9.63 3.21 -1.59
CA SER A 30 8.53 3.13 -0.63
C SER A 30 8.89 3.75 0.72
N ASP A 31 10.12 3.50 1.16
CA ASP A 31 10.63 3.98 2.45
C ASP A 31 10.75 5.50 2.45
N LYS A 32 11.00 6.06 1.26
CA LYS A 32 11.13 7.50 1.07
C LYS A 32 9.80 8.19 0.82
N VAL A 33 8.78 7.47 0.33
CA VAL A 33 7.46 8.08 0.07
C VAL A 33 6.79 8.52 1.37
N ARG A 34 6.73 7.64 2.37
CA ARG A 34 6.12 7.98 3.67
C ARG A 34 6.97 8.96 4.47
N THR A 35 8.29 8.83 4.39
CA THR A 35 9.21 9.64 5.19
C THR A 35 9.42 11.04 4.62
N TRP A 36 9.47 11.18 3.30
CA TRP A 36 9.89 12.43 2.65
C TRP A 36 8.87 12.97 1.65
N VAL A 37 8.30 12.13 0.79
CA VAL A 37 7.43 12.60 -0.31
C VAL A 37 6.08 13.11 0.20
N LEU A 38 5.38 12.34 1.02
CA LEU A 38 4.08 12.76 1.58
C LEU A 38 4.22 13.97 2.51
N PRO A 39 5.20 14.03 3.44
CA PRO A 39 5.43 15.23 4.22
C PRO A 39 5.79 16.46 3.36
N LEU A 40 6.60 16.29 2.31
CA LEU A 40 6.93 17.36 1.38
C LEU A 40 5.69 17.87 0.65
N MET A 41 4.81 16.98 0.17
CA MET A 41 3.52 17.35 -0.43
C MET A 41 2.62 18.10 0.54
N LYS A 42 2.58 17.71 1.83
CA LYS A 42 1.81 18.44 2.86
C LYS A 42 2.34 19.84 3.10
N ARG A 43 3.66 20.03 3.12
CA ARG A 43 4.27 21.37 3.24
C ARG A 43 3.98 22.24 2.01
N ILE A 44 4.02 21.66 0.81
CA ILE A 44 3.61 22.34 -0.43
C ILE A 44 2.12 22.73 -0.36
N TYR A 45 1.25 21.84 0.12
CA TYR A 45 -0.17 22.15 0.33
C TYR A 45 -0.38 23.31 1.30
N ALA A 46 0.45 23.39 2.35
CA ALA A 46 0.45 24.48 3.32
C ALA A 46 1.02 25.80 2.77
N GLY A 47 1.53 25.83 1.53
CA GLY A 47 2.04 27.02 0.86
C GLY A 47 3.53 27.29 1.06
N ASP A 48 4.30 26.37 1.64
CA ASP A 48 5.74 26.54 1.77
C ASP A 48 6.45 26.40 0.42
N TYR A 49 7.40 27.29 0.14
CA TYR A 49 8.29 27.11 -1.01
C TYR A 49 9.27 25.94 -0.75
N PRO A 50 9.76 25.24 -1.80
CA PRO A 50 10.45 23.95 -1.63
C PRO A 50 11.62 23.97 -0.65
N THR A 51 12.41 25.04 -0.65
CA THR A 51 13.59 25.14 0.22
C THR A 51 13.19 25.30 1.70
N GLN A 52 12.08 25.99 1.99
CA GLN A 52 11.53 26.08 3.35
C GLN A 52 10.98 24.73 3.80
N ALA A 53 10.19 24.07 2.96
CA ALA A 53 9.69 22.73 3.22
C ALA A 53 10.83 21.74 3.50
N GLY A 54 11.92 21.81 2.72
CA GLY A 54 13.12 21.01 2.93
C GLY A 54 13.79 21.22 4.27
N ARG A 55 13.97 22.48 4.70
CA ARG A 55 14.56 22.80 6.02
C ARG A 55 13.74 22.22 7.17
N ILE A 56 12.42 22.32 7.09
CA ILE A 56 11.51 21.80 8.13
C ILE A 56 11.56 20.27 8.18
N LEU A 57 11.70 19.63 7.02
CA LEU A 57 11.81 18.18 6.92
C LEU A 57 13.24 17.65 7.11
N GLY A 58 14.24 18.49 7.37
CA GLY A 58 15.64 18.07 7.47
C GLY A 58 16.23 17.53 6.16
N LEU A 59 15.66 17.90 5.01
CA LEU A 59 16.12 17.48 3.69
C LEU A 59 17.16 18.45 3.11
N SER A 60 18.19 17.89 2.49
CA SER A 60 19.16 18.67 1.70
C SER A 60 18.47 19.32 0.50
N ARG A 61 18.99 20.47 0.04
CA ARG A 61 18.46 21.16 -1.14
C ARG A 61 18.38 20.23 -2.36
N SER A 62 19.39 19.38 -2.57
CA SER A 62 19.41 18.42 -3.66
C SER A 62 18.29 17.38 -3.55
N HIS A 63 18.02 16.86 -2.34
CA HIS A 63 16.92 15.91 -2.13
C HIS A 63 15.54 16.54 -2.36
N VAL A 64 15.35 17.78 -1.92
CA VAL A 64 14.11 18.51 -2.17
C VAL A 64 13.86 18.62 -3.67
N TRP A 65 14.83 19.15 -4.43
CA TRP A 65 14.66 19.33 -5.88
C TRP A 65 14.50 18.01 -6.63
N TYR A 66 15.14 16.94 -6.16
CA TYR A 66 14.94 15.59 -6.67
C TYR A 66 13.47 15.14 -6.56
N TYR A 67 12.87 15.26 -5.37
CA TYR A 67 11.47 14.84 -5.17
C TYR A 67 10.47 15.79 -5.81
N ILE A 68 10.73 17.11 -5.81
CA ILE A 68 9.92 18.09 -6.55
C ILE A 68 9.86 17.74 -8.03
N GLY A 69 11.02 17.49 -8.66
CA GLY A 69 11.08 17.12 -10.08
C GLY A 69 10.35 15.80 -10.37
N LYS A 70 10.39 14.83 -9.45
CA LYS A 70 9.61 13.59 -9.61
C LYS A 70 8.11 13.81 -9.43
N LEU A 71 7.68 14.60 -8.45
CA LEU A 71 6.28 14.92 -8.19
C LEU A 71 5.67 15.72 -9.36
N GLU A 72 6.42 16.65 -9.93
CA GLU A 72 6.02 17.45 -11.10
C GLU A 72 5.86 16.56 -12.33
N LYS A 73 6.85 15.69 -12.61
CA LYS A 73 6.75 14.71 -13.70
C LYS A 73 5.62 13.68 -13.50
N ALA A 74 5.28 13.36 -12.25
CA ALA A 74 4.15 12.49 -11.92
C ALA A 74 2.79 13.18 -12.00
N GLY A 75 2.74 14.49 -12.30
CA GLY A 75 1.49 15.26 -12.39
C GLY A 75 0.82 15.52 -11.03
N LEU A 76 1.52 15.33 -9.92
CA LEU A 76 0.97 15.52 -8.57
C LEU A 76 1.09 16.97 -8.08
N ILE A 77 2.10 17.69 -8.57
CA ILE A 77 2.29 19.12 -8.33
C ILE A 77 2.50 19.85 -9.66
N TYR A 78 2.24 21.15 -9.66
CA TYR A 78 2.59 22.03 -10.77
C TYR A 78 3.26 23.30 -10.24
N LYS A 79 4.10 23.91 -11.07
CA LYS A 79 4.80 25.16 -10.74
C LYS A 79 3.85 26.34 -10.84
N GLU A 80 3.68 27.08 -9.75
CA GLU A 80 2.93 28.33 -9.73
C GLU A 80 3.90 29.50 -10.00
N LYS A 81 3.67 30.26 -11.08
CA LYS A 81 4.48 31.46 -11.36
C LYS A 81 4.00 32.62 -10.48
N ARG A 82 4.74 32.90 -9.40
CA ARG A 82 4.65 34.15 -8.66
C ARG A 82 6.06 34.72 -8.44
N SER A 83 6.34 35.86 -9.07
CA SER A 83 7.55 36.69 -8.86
C SER A 83 8.88 35.89 -8.78
N SER A 84 9.91 36.42 -8.13
CA SER A 84 11.30 35.93 -8.17
C SER A 84 11.53 34.57 -7.50
N ALA A 85 10.54 34.03 -6.77
CA ALA A 85 10.61 32.76 -6.05
C ALA A 85 9.77 31.67 -6.73
N VAL A 86 10.28 30.44 -6.75
CA VAL A 86 9.57 29.30 -7.36
C VAL A 86 8.63 28.67 -6.33
N PHE A 87 7.34 28.79 -6.57
CA PHE A 87 6.30 28.13 -5.79
C PHE A 87 5.73 26.92 -6.55
N TYR A 88 5.21 25.96 -5.79
CA TYR A 88 4.51 24.80 -6.30
C TYR A 88 3.16 24.70 -5.62
N ALA A 89 2.17 24.20 -6.36
CA ALA A 89 0.85 23.89 -5.85
C ALA A 89 0.48 22.44 -6.23
N LEU A 90 -0.43 21.83 -5.47
CA LEU A 90 -0.91 20.48 -5.76
C LEU A 90 -1.94 20.51 -6.90
N THR A 91 -1.88 19.51 -7.78
CA THR A 91 -2.96 19.26 -8.73
C THR A 91 -4.20 18.71 -8.02
N SER A 92 -5.31 18.56 -8.74
CA SER A 92 -6.48 17.84 -8.24
C SER A 92 -6.14 16.40 -7.85
N GLU A 93 -5.29 15.73 -8.64
CA GLU A 93 -4.77 14.39 -8.34
C GLU A 93 -3.91 14.38 -7.07
N GLY A 94 -2.96 15.32 -6.94
CA GLY A 94 -2.12 15.43 -5.75
C GLY A 94 -2.91 15.76 -4.47
N SER A 95 -3.96 16.57 -4.58
CA SER A 95 -4.86 16.90 -3.47
C SER A 95 -5.73 15.72 -3.06
N ASN A 96 -6.28 14.98 -4.02
CA ASN A 96 -7.05 13.76 -3.76
C ASN A 96 -6.17 12.68 -3.13
N LEU A 97 -4.92 12.57 -3.59
CA LEU A 97 -3.90 11.72 -2.98
C LEU A 97 -3.69 12.07 -1.50
N LEU A 98 -3.38 13.32 -1.16
CA LEU A 98 -3.19 13.71 0.24
C LEU A 98 -4.42 13.46 1.10
N LYS A 99 -5.61 13.83 0.62
CA LYS A 99 -6.88 13.58 1.33
C LYS A 99 -7.12 12.10 1.58
N SER A 100 -6.82 11.25 0.60
CA SER A 100 -6.93 9.78 0.74
C SER A 100 -5.96 9.21 1.77
N CYS A 101 -4.80 9.87 1.98
CA CYS A 101 -3.80 9.50 2.97
C CYS A 101 -4.09 10.06 4.38
N GLU A 102 -4.95 11.08 4.50
CA GLU A 102 -5.28 11.76 5.77
C GLU A 102 -6.53 11.21 6.46
N GLY A 103 -7.35 10.43 5.77
CA GLY A 103 -8.53 9.79 6.34
C GLY A 103 -8.18 8.70 7.36
N ARG A 104 -8.72 8.81 8.58
CA ARG A 104 -8.89 7.67 9.53
C ARG A 104 -9.86 6.59 9.03
N VAL A 105 -10.30 6.67 7.79
CA VAL A 105 -11.40 5.87 7.23
C VAL A 105 -10.89 5.19 5.97
N PHE A 106 -10.00 4.22 6.15
CA PHE A 106 -9.89 3.18 5.15
C PHE A 106 -11.02 2.19 5.46
N PRO A 107 -11.98 1.96 4.55
CA PRO A 107 -12.94 0.89 4.75
C PRO A 107 -12.12 -0.39 4.93
N GLY A 108 -12.40 -1.12 6.01
CA GLY A 108 -11.55 -2.21 6.49
C GLY A 108 -11.08 -3.14 5.38
N GLU A 109 -9.81 -3.54 5.51
CA GLU A 109 -9.10 -4.60 4.78
C GLU A 109 -10.05 -5.54 4.02
N LEU A 110 -10.18 -5.30 2.71
CA LEU A 110 -10.96 -6.17 1.83
C LEU A 110 -10.03 -7.26 1.33
N HIS A 111 -10.16 -8.44 1.91
CA HIS A 111 -9.52 -9.64 1.40
C HIS A 111 -10.23 -10.05 0.11
N ARG A 112 -9.47 -10.26 -0.95
CA ARG A 112 -9.94 -10.71 -2.25
C ARG A 112 -9.36 -12.08 -2.53
N LEU A 113 -10.23 -13.07 -2.75
CA LEU A 113 -9.81 -14.39 -3.20
C LEU A 113 -10.11 -14.53 -4.67
N ASP A 114 -9.04 -14.66 -5.46
CA ASP A 114 -9.07 -14.82 -6.90
C ASP A 114 -8.61 -16.21 -7.31
N LYS A 115 -8.96 -16.62 -8.54
CA LYS A 115 -8.61 -17.91 -9.18
C LYS A 115 -8.85 -19.13 -8.29
N CYS A 116 -9.81 -19.04 -7.37
CA CYS A 116 -10.09 -20.10 -6.41
C CYS A 116 -10.74 -21.30 -7.10
N GLN A 117 -10.20 -22.48 -6.82
CA GLN A 117 -10.64 -23.75 -7.39
C GLN A 117 -10.86 -24.75 -6.27
N VAL A 118 -12.07 -25.29 -6.22
CA VAL A 118 -12.46 -26.36 -5.29
C VAL A 118 -12.72 -27.61 -6.10
N ALA A 119 -12.00 -28.69 -5.80
CA ALA A 119 -12.20 -29.98 -6.46
C ALA A 119 -12.98 -30.92 -5.56
N PHE A 120 -13.90 -31.64 -6.19
CA PHE A 120 -14.72 -32.68 -5.61
C PHE A 120 -14.40 -33.99 -6.33
N LEU A 121 -13.90 -34.98 -5.59
CA LEU A 121 -13.57 -36.28 -6.17
C LEU A 121 -14.86 -37.05 -6.51
N ILE A 122 -14.88 -37.70 -7.67
CA ILE A 122 -16.03 -38.52 -8.09
C ILE A 122 -15.94 -39.86 -7.38
N LEU A 123 -16.91 -40.17 -6.53
CA LEU A 123 -17.03 -41.45 -5.84
C LEU A 123 -17.87 -42.44 -6.65
N SER A 124 -18.92 -41.95 -7.28
CA SER A 124 -19.73 -42.71 -8.23
C SER A 124 -20.03 -41.83 -9.44
N GLU A 125 -19.72 -42.35 -10.62
CA GLU A 125 -20.12 -41.71 -11.86
C GLU A 125 -21.64 -41.75 -12.02
N GLY A 126 -22.16 -40.70 -12.64
CA GLY A 126 -23.55 -40.56 -13.02
C GLY A 126 -23.68 -40.45 -14.53
N ARG A 127 -24.65 -39.67 -15.00
CA ARG A 127 -24.77 -39.32 -16.42
C ARG A 127 -23.63 -38.40 -16.83
N TYR A 128 -23.06 -38.71 -17.98
CA TYR A 128 -22.03 -37.88 -18.58
C TYR A 128 -22.61 -36.50 -18.96
N PRO A 129 -21.93 -35.39 -18.65
CA PRO A 129 -22.47 -34.06 -18.89
C PRO A 129 -22.56 -33.77 -20.40
N ASP A 130 -23.79 -33.50 -20.85
CA ASP A 130 -24.20 -33.29 -22.23
C ASP A 130 -24.62 -31.83 -22.52
N GLY A 131 -24.47 -31.40 -23.78
CA GLY A 131 -24.94 -30.11 -24.33
C GLY A 131 -24.16 -28.86 -23.90
N ASN A 132 -24.17 -28.54 -22.60
CA ASN A 132 -23.64 -27.27 -22.07
C ASN A 132 -22.14 -27.29 -21.77
N PHE A 133 -21.46 -28.41 -22.04
CA PHE A 133 -20.06 -28.60 -21.77
C PHE A 133 -19.26 -28.62 -23.07
N LYS A 134 -18.26 -27.75 -23.14
CA LYS A 134 -17.30 -27.71 -24.23
C LYS A 134 -16.10 -28.59 -23.86
N LEU A 135 -15.79 -29.55 -24.73
CA LEU A 135 -14.53 -30.28 -24.66
C LEU A 135 -13.38 -29.35 -25.05
N VAL A 136 -12.38 -29.25 -24.17
CA VAL A 136 -11.18 -28.47 -24.41
C VAL A 136 -9.97 -29.38 -24.25
N GLU A 137 -9.17 -29.46 -25.31
CA GLU A 137 -7.85 -30.07 -25.27
C GLU A 137 -6.88 -29.13 -24.55
N MET A 138 -6.35 -29.62 -23.43
CA MET A 138 -5.24 -29.02 -22.70
C MET A 138 -3.93 -29.63 -23.19
N ASN A 139 -2.80 -29.05 -22.79
CA ASN A 139 -1.46 -29.40 -23.29
C ASN A 139 -1.09 -30.89 -23.29
N ASN A 140 -1.82 -31.79 -22.59
CA ASN A 140 -1.65 -33.26 -22.63
C ASN A 140 -2.91 -34.07 -22.22
N TRP A 141 -4.10 -33.45 -22.12
CA TRP A 141 -5.30 -34.13 -21.61
C TRP A 141 -6.58 -33.36 -21.99
N THR A 142 -7.74 -33.98 -21.89
CA THR A 142 -9.03 -33.36 -22.21
C THR A 142 -9.82 -33.05 -20.95
N ALA A 143 -10.47 -31.88 -20.94
CA ALA A 143 -11.38 -31.47 -19.88
C ALA A 143 -12.70 -30.99 -20.47
N LEU A 144 -13.80 -31.28 -19.79
CA LEU A 144 -15.10 -30.72 -20.13
C LEU A 144 -15.34 -29.46 -19.31
N LEU A 145 -15.50 -28.32 -19.97
CA LEU A 145 -15.74 -27.02 -19.35
C LEU A 145 -17.19 -26.60 -19.58
N GLY A 146 -17.89 -26.26 -18.51
CA GLY A 146 -19.29 -25.84 -18.57
C GLY A 146 -19.61 -24.75 -17.56
N LEU A 147 -20.86 -24.32 -17.56
CA LEU A 147 -21.44 -23.42 -16.56
C LEU A 147 -22.54 -24.15 -15.81
N GLU A 148 -22.46 -24.15 -14.49
CA GLU A 148 -23.51 -24.66 -13.61
C GLU A 148 -23.89 -23.56 -12.61
N GLN A 149 -25.17 -23.18 -12.57
CA GLN A 149 -25.67 -22.06 -11.76
C GLN A 149 -24.90 -20.73 -11.96
N GLY A 150 -24.41 -20.48 -13.17
CA GLY A 150 -23.60 -19.29 -13.48
C GLY A 150 -22.14 -19.37 -13.01
N VAL A 151 -21.72 -20.49 -12.42
CA VAL A 151 -20.33 -20.73 -11.99
C VAL A 151 -19.64 -21.66 -12.99
N LYS A 152 -18.39 -21.34 -13.33
CA LYS A 152 -17.59 -22.16 -14.25
C LYS A 152 -17.20 -23.47 -13.57
N VAL A 153 -17.46 -24.58 -14.23
CA VAL A 153 -17.15 -25.91 -13.73
C VAL A 153 -16.35 -26.67 -14.77
N ARG A 154 -15.45 -27.52 -14.28
CA ARG A 154 -14.58 -28.36 -15.08
C ARG A 154 -14.73 -29.80 -14.64
N HIS A 155 -15.14 -30.66 -15.55
CA HIS A 155 -15.18 -32.10 -15.34
C HIS A 155 -13.90 -32.74 -15.88
N THR A 156 -13.34 -33.63 -15.06
CA THR A 156 -12.17 -34.46 -15.35
C THR A 156 -12.53 -35.90 -15.04
N SER A 157 -11.72 -36.86 -15.49
CA SER A 157 -11.96 -38.29 -15.24
C SER A 157 -12.02 -38.70 -13.75
N LYS A 158 -11.51 -37.85 -12.84
CA LYS A 158 -11.46 -38.16 -11.39
C LYS A 158 -12.22 -37.16 -10.53
N SER A 159 -12.53 -35.98 -11.06
CA SER A 159 -13.03 -34.88 -10.23
C SER A 159 -13.86 -33.86 -10.99
N TRP A 160 -14.78 -33.25 -10.28
CA TRP A 160 -15.43 -32.00 -10.65
C TRP A 160 -14.73 -30.84 -9.96
N ILE A 161 -14.28 -29.87 -10.74
CA ILE A 161 -13.56 -28.70 -10.25
C ILE A 161 -14.43 -27.46 -10.47
N VAL A 162 -14.81 -26.81 -9.39
CA VAL A 162 -15.59 -25.58 -9.40
C VAL A 162 -14.64 -24.39 -9.35
N HIS A 163 -14.71 -23.53 -10.35
CA HIS A 163 -13.98 -22.27 -10.40
C HIS A 163 -14.82 -21.20 -9.73
N VAL A 164 -14.49 -20.90 -8.47
CA VAL A 164 -15.20 -19.92 -7.67
C VAL A 164 -14.89 -18.53 -8.24
N PRO A 165 -15.92 -17.68 -8.48
CA PRO A 165 -15.69 -16.30 -8.91
C PRO A 165 -14.94 -15.52 -7.83
N VAL A 166 -14.47 -14.32 -8.16
CA VAL A 166 -13.77 -13.46 -7.21
C VAL A 166 -14.67 -13.16 -6.02
N ILE A 167 -14.25 -13.53 -4.81
CA ILE A 167 -14.97 -13.24 -3.57
C ILE A 167 -14.17 -12.22 -2.76
N ARG A 168 -14.89 -11.26 -2.21
CA ARG A 168 -14.36 -10.21 -1.34
C ARG A 168 -14.98 -10.34 0.05
N GLY A 169 -14.19 -10.10 1.10
CA GLY A 169 -14.66 -10.19 2.48
C GLY A 169 -13.73 -9.46 3.46
N ARG A 170 -14.14 -9.39 4.73
CA ARG A 170 -13.43 -8.59 5.76
C ARG A 170 -12.30 -9.36 6.41
N ASN A 171 -12.32 -10.69 6.33
CA ASN A 171 -11.23 -11.52 6.83
C ASN A 171 -10.98 -12.70 5.86
N PRO A 172 -9.80 -13.34 5.89
CA PRO A 172 -9.49 -14.45 5.01
C PRO A 172 -10.41 -15.65 5.23
N ALA A 173 -10.74 -15.96 6.49
CA ALA A 173 -11.52 -17.14 6.86
C ALA A 173 -12.95 -17.10 6.30
N GLU A 174 -13.57 -15.93 6.33
CA GLU A 174 -14.87 -15.61 5.76
C GLU A 174 -14.83 -15.82 4.25
N VAL A 175 -13.81 -15.29 3.57
CA VAL A 175 -13.69 -15.40 2.12
C VAL A 175 -13.53 -16.86 1.69
N TYR A 176 -12.68 -17.65 2.38
CA TYR A 176 -12.57 -19.08 2.13
C TYR A 176 -13.86 -19.84 2.49
N GLY A 177 -14.53 -19.48 3.58
CA GLY A 177 -15.80 -20.08 3.97
C GLY A 177 -16.90 -19.82 2.94
N LEU A 178 -17.02 -18.59 2.44
CA LEU A 178 -17.94 -18.21 1.37
C LEU A 178 -17.63 -18.95 0.07
N ALA A 179 -16.35 -19.07 -0.29
CA ALA A 179 -15.92 -19.84 -1.45
C ALA A 179 -16.32 -21.31 -1.36
N MET A 180 -16.06 -21.95 -0.21
CA MET A 180 -16.42 -23.34 0.03
C MET A 180 -17.94 -23.53 0.02
N ASN A 181 -18.69 -22.64 0.64
CA ASN A 181 -20.15 -22.69 0.66
C ASN A 181 -20.75 -22.58 -0.75
N LEU A 182 -20.22 -21.70 -1.58
CA LEU A 182 -20.64 -21.58 -2.97
C LEU A 182 -20.29 -22.83 -3.77
N ALA A 183 -19.06 -23.35 -3.61
CA ALA A 183 -18.64 -24.58 -4.27
C ALA A 183 -19.50 -25.78 -3.87
N ASN A 184 -19.85 -25.92 -2.58
CA ASN A 184 -20.70 -26.99 -2.08
C ASN A 184 -22.12 -26.92 -2.64
N ARG A 185 -22.70 -25.73 -2.79
CA ARG A 185 -24.02 -25.57 -3.43
C ARG A 185 -24.00 -26.02 -4.89
N VAL A 186 -22.94 -25.65 -5.63
CA VAL A 186 -22.75 -26.08 -7.01
C VAL A 186 -22.55 -27.60 -7.07
N ALA A 187 -21.79 -28.19 -6.15
CA ALA A 187 -21.60 -29.64 -6.08
C ALA A 187 -22.92 -30.38 -5.85
N VAL A 188 -23.79 -29.89 -4.97
CA VAL A 188 -25.15 -30.45 -4.78
C VAL A 188 -25.98 -30.33 -6.06
N ALA A 189 -25.90 -29.21 -6.77
CA ALA A 189 -26.59 -29.04 -8.05
C ALA A 189 -26.08 -30.02 -9.12
N LEU A 190 -24.76 -30.21 -9.22
CA LEU A 190 -24.13 -31.17 -10.11
C LEU A 190 -24.56 -32.61 -9.76
N ALA A 191 -24.52 -32.97 -8.48
CA ALA A 191 -24.97 -34.28 -8.00
C ALA A 191 -26.43 -34.55 -8.36
N LYS A 192 -27.32 -33.56 -8.17
CA LYS A 192 -28.74 -33.71 -8.51
C LYS A 192 -28.99 -33.81 -10.01
N LYS A 193 -28.29 -33.01 -10.82
CA LYS A 193 -28.51 -32.92 -12.27
C LYS A 193 -27.92 -34.11 -13.03
N TYR A 194 -26.71 -34.51 -12.65
CA TYR A 194 -25.97 -35.57 -13.32
C TYR A 194 -26.05 -36.92 -12.59
N GLY A 195 -26.62 -36.97 -11.38
CA GLY A 195 -26.69 -38.20 -10.59
C GLY A 195 -25.32 -38.68 -10.09
N VAL A 196 -24.34 -37.77 -10.01
CA VAL A 196 -22.98 -38.08 -9.53
C VAL A 196 -22.93 -38.06 -8.00
N VAL A 197 -22.13 -38.95 -7.41
CA VAL A 197 -21.80 -38.90 -5.98
C VAL A 197 -20.41 -38.31 -5.84
N LEU A 198 -20.32 -37.18 -5.14
CA LEU A 198 -19.09 -36.41 -4.96
C LEU A 198 -18.59 -36.51 -3.52
N ALA A 199 -17.28 -36.61 -3.35
CA ALA A 199 -16.62 -36.51 -2.05
C ALA A 199 -16.63 -35.06 -1.52
N GLU A 200 -16.13 -34.87 -0.29
CA GLU A 200 -15.94 -33.53 0.27
C GLU A 200 -14.99 -32.67 -0.59
N GLY A 201 -15.35 -31.39 -0.75
CA GLY A 201 -14.59 -30.43 -1.53
C GLY A 201 -13.24 -30.11 -0.90
N LYS A 202 -12.20 -30.06 -1.72
CA LYS A 202 -10.85 -29.64 -1.32
C LYS A 202 -10.39 -28.47 -2.16
N PHE A 203 -9.78 -27.48 -1.53
CA PHE A 203 -9.12 -26.38 -2.27
C PHE A 203 -7.92 -26.91 -3.03
N VAL A 204 -7.86 -26.64 -4.33
CA VAL A 204 -6.77 -27.06 -5.23
C VAL A 204 -6.02 -25.86 -5.81
N GLY A 205 -6.62 -24.67 -5.76
CA GLY A 205 -5.98 -23.42 -6.15
C GLY A 205 -6.72 -22.23 -5.56
N GLY A 206 -6.04 -21.10 -5.51
CA GLY A 206 -6.58 -19.83 -5.06
C GLY A 206 -5.48 -18.86 -4.69
N GLU A 207 -5.66 -17.60 -5.07
CA GLU A 207 -4.75 -16.50 -4.77
C GLU A 207 -5.49 -15.55 -3.81
N LEU A 208 -5.03 -15.49 -2.57
CA LEU A 208 -5.54 -14.53 -1.60
C LEU A 208 -4.73 -13.23 -1.73
N ALA A 209 -5.40 -12.17 -2.14
CA ALA A 209 -4.89 -10.82 -2.17
C ALA A 209 -5.55 -9.98 -1.07
N VAL A 210 -4.83 -8.96 -0.61
CA VAL A 210 -5.40 -7.91 0.24
C VAL A 210 -5.54 -6.68 -0.65
N GLU A 211 -6.77 -6.21 -0.84
CA GLU A 211 -7.03 -4.94 -1.51
C GLU A 211 -6.69 -3.82 -0.53
N ASP A 212 -5.53 -3.21 -0.73
CA ASP A 212 -5.16 -1.98 -0.03
C ASP A 212 -5.29 -0.79 -1.00
N PRO A 213 -6.14 0.21 -0.72
CA PRO A 213 -6.22 1.43 -1.52
C PRO A 213 -4.87 2.18 -1.58
N ILE A 214 -4.02 2.04 -0.57
CA ILE A 214 -2.63 2.51 -0.61
C ILE A 214 -1.85 1.69 -1.64
N ALA A 215 -1.90 0.35 -1.64
CA ALA A 215 -1.26 -0.46 -2.66
C ALA A 215 -1.77 -0.16 -4.09
N LYS A 216 -3.06 0.16 -4.27
CA LYS A 216 -3.64 0.59 -5.56
C LYS A 216 -3.04 1.92 -6.04
N LEU A 217 -2.87 2.85 -5.11
CA LEU A 217 -2.33 4.17 -5.40
C LEU A 217 -0.81 4.11 -5.60
N PHE A 218 -0.12 3.25 -4.87
CA PHE A 218 1.29 2.95 -5.09
C PHE A 218 1.46 2.24 -6.44
N GLY A 219 0.71 1.19 -6.77
CA GLY A 219 0.83 0.49 -8.06
C GLY A 219 0.60 1.38 -9.30
N ARG A 220 -0.24 2.42 -9.20
CA ARG A 220 -0.52 3.34 -10.31
C ARG A 220 0.63 4.31 -10.63
N TYR A 221 1.40 4.71 -9.63
CA TYR A 221 2.48 5.69 -9.78
C TYR A 221 3.89 5.14 -9.42
N PHE A 222 3.97 3.93 -8.84
CA PHE A 222 5.16 3.37 -8.20
C PHE A 222 5.20 1.83 -8.40
N SER A 223 6.26 1.31 -9.01
CA SER A 223 6.55 -0.13 -8.99
C SER A 223 7.42 -0.47 -7.79
N VAL A 224 6.90 -1.30 -6.87
CA VAL A 224 7.62 -1.69 -5.64
C VAL A 224 8.19 -3.10 -5.81
N ARG A 225 9.50 -3.25 -5.65
CA ARG A 225 10.19 -4.54 -5.59
C ARG A 225 11.01 -4.62 -4.31
N ALA A 226 10.78 -5.67 -3.52
CA ALA A 226 11.60 -6.03 -2.38
C ALA A 226 11.94 -7.53 -2.46
N GLY A 227 13.09 -7.88 -3.04
CA GLY A 227 13.52 -9.28 -3.22
C GLY A 227 12.56 -10.08 -4.12
N ARG A 228 12.06 -11.23 -3.64
CA ARG A 228 11.04 -12.06 -4.33
C ARG A 228 9.62 -11.48 -4.27
N ARG A 229 9.41 -10.35 -3.60
CA ARG A 229 8.09 -9.73 -3.42
C ARG A 229 7.92 -8.58 -4.40
N LYS A 230 6.78 -8.54 -5.06
CA LYS A 230 6.45 -7.55 -6.09
C LYS A 230 5.07 -6.97 -5.77
N ILE A 231 4.96 -5.65 -5.80
CA ILE A 231 3.67 -4.95 -5.94
C ILE A 231 3.62 -4.53 -7.40
N ASP A 232 2.76 -5.19 -8.18
CA ASP A 232 2.57 -4.89 -9.59
C ASP A 232 1.15 -4.42 -9.86
N HIS A 233 0.98 -3.63 -10.92
CA HIS A 233 -0.30 -3.19 -11.45
C HIS A 233 -0.69 -4.05 -12.68
N SER A 234 -0.50 -5.36 -12.58
CA SER A 234 -1.05 -6.28 -13.56
C SER A 234 -2.50 -6.58 -13.18
N TRP A 235 -3.43 -5.77 -13.71
CA TRP A 235 -4.90 -5.89 -13.66
C TRP A 235 -5.68 -5.07 -12.59
N GLY A 236 -5.37 -3.78 -12.45
CA GLY A 236 -6.34 -2.76 -12.05
C GLY A 236 -6.55 -2.49 -10.54
N GLU A 237 -6.16 -3.44 -9.68
CA GLU A 237 -6.09 -3.25 -8.22
C GLU A 237 -4.65 -3.51 -7.77
N GLY A 238 -4.15 -2.72 -6.80
CA GLY A 238 -2.78 -2.90 -6.31
C GLY A 238 -2.75 -4.07 -5.34
N GLU A 239 -1.95 -5.08 -5.65
CA GLU A 239 -1.96 -6.35 -4.94
C GLU A 239 -0.59 -6.66 -4.35
N LEU A 240 -0.61 -7.26 -3.17
CA LEU A 240 0.56 -7.89 -2.57
C LEU A 240 0.55 -9.38 -2.93
N GLU A 241 1.29 -9.78 -3.95
CA GLU A 241 1.41 -11.19 -4.35
C GLU A 241 2.33 -11.96 -3.39
N ASN A 242 2.02 -13.25 -3.20
CA ASN A 242 2.90 -14.23 -2.56
C ASN A 242 3.24 -13.97 -1.08
N ILE A 243 2.27 -13.48 -0.32
CA ILE A 243 2.43 -13.40 1.13
C ILE A 243 1.99 -14.72 1.78
N GLY A 244 2.96 -15.51 2.26
CA GLY A 244 2.65 -16.61 3.18
C GLY A 244 1.91 -16.06 4.41
N ARG A 245 0.99 -16.85 4.98
CA ARG A 245 0.10 -16.43 6.08
C ARG A 245 0.83 -15.62 7.17
N ASP A 246 1.99 -16.08 7.61
CA ASP A 246 2.76 -15.45 8.69
C ASP A 246 3.40 -14.13 8.27
N ALA A 247 3.83 -14.01 7.01
CA ALA A 247 4.39 -12.77 6.48
C ALA A 247 3.32 -11.68 6.28
N ALA A 248 2.06 -12.09 6.05
CA ALA A 248 0.93 -11.17 5.95
C ALA A 248 0.62 -10.63 7.34
N ILE A 249 0.62 -11.52 8.34
CA ILE A 249 0.47 -11.16 9.75
C ILE A 249 1.59 -10.21 10.19
N ASP A 250 2.84 -10.48 9.82
CA ASP A 250 3.97 -9.61 10.16
C ASP A 250 3.88 -8.23 9.50
N TYR A 251 3.44 -8.16 8.24
CA TYR A 251 3.18 -6.89 7.56
C TYR A 251 2.01 -6.14 8.20
N MET A 252 0.93 -6.84 8.54
CA MET A 252 -0.26 -6.28 9.21
C MET A 252 0.08 -5.72 10.60
N GLN A 253 0.97 -6.38 11.34
CA GLN A 253 1.43 -5.93 12.66
C GLN A 253 2.51 -4.86 12.60
N MET A 254 3.02 -4.52 11.41
CA MET A 254 4.12 -3.56 11.27
C MET A 254 3.82 -2.18 11.88
N PRO A 255 2.62 -1.59 11.74
CA PRO A 255 2.31 -0.31 12.38
C PRO A 255 2.39 -0.35 13.92
N GLU A 256 1.99 -1.47 14.53
CA GLU A 256 2.07 -1.67 15.98
C GLU A 256 3.50 -1.92 16.43
N LYS A 257 4.24 -2.74 15.67
CA LYS A 257 5.69 -2.96 15.88
C LYS A 257 6.46 -1.65 15.76
N VAL A 258 6.12 -0.80 14.79
CA VAL A 258 6.70 0.54 14.60
C VAL A 258 6.37 1.45 15.79
N LYS A 259 5.12 1.48 16.26
CA LYS A 259 4.75 2.22 17.49
C LYS A 259 5.49 1.71 18.73
N GLN A 260 5.72 0.40 18.84
CA GLN A 260 6.52 -0.15 19.94
C GLN A 260 8.00 0.26 19.84
N ILE A 261 8.57 0.25 18.64
CA ILE A 261 9.94 0.72 18.39
C ILE A 261 10.05 2.21 18.76
N ASP A 262 9.09 3.02 18.33
CA ASP A 262 9.02 4.45 18.63
C ASP A 262 8.98 4.72 20.15
N ARG A 263 8.12 3.99 20.88
CA ARG A 263 8.10 4.03 22.36
C ARG A 263 9.40 3.54 23.00
N ARG A 264 10.14 2.63 22.38
CA ARG A 264 11.45 2.18 22.89
C ARG A 264 12.52 3.24 22.64
N LEU A 265 12.49 3.90 21.48
CA LEU A 265 13.39 5.00 21.15
C LEU A 265 13.19 6.20 22.09
N ALA A 266 11.93 6.62 22.31
CA ALA A 266 11.62 7.69 23.28
C ALA A 266 12.14 7.39 24.70
N ARG A 267 12.08 6.11 25.11
CA ARG A 267 12.65 5.68 26.41
C ARG A 267 14.19 5.67 26.40
N PHE A 268 14.81 5.43 25.26
CA PHE A 268 16.27 5.51 25.12
C PHE A 268 16.75 6.96 25.15
N GLU A 269 16.02 7.89 24.54
CA GLU A 269 16.33 9.32 24.58
C GLU A 269 16.37 9.83 26.03
N VAL A 270 15.35 9.55 26.84
CA VAL A 270 15.33 9.93 28.26
C VAL A 270 16.50 9.33 29.05
N LYS A 271 16.90 8.10 28.73
CA LYS A 271 18.06 7.46 29.38
C LYS A 271 19.38 8.09 28.94
N PHE A 272 19.50 8.48 27.67
CA PHE A 272 20.66 9.17 27.15
C PHE A 272 20.80 10.57 27.76
N GLU A 273 19.71 11.33 27.88
CA GLU A 273 19.71 12.65 28.54
C GLU A 273 20.20 12.55 29.99
N ARG A 274 19.68 11.59 30.77
CA ARG A 274 20.16 11.35 32.15
C ARG A 274 21.63 10.96 32.23
N LEU A 275 22.13 10.21 31.25
CA LEU A 275 23.53 9.82 31.19
C LEU A 275 24.42 11.01 30.83
N VAL A 276 23.97 11.89 29.93
CA VAL A 276 24.64 13.15 29.62
C VAL A 276 24.64 14.09 30.84
N GLU A 277 23.55 14.20 31.57
CA GLU A 277 23.48 14.98 32.82
C GLU A 277 24.43 14.43 33.89
N ALA A 278 24.48 13.10 34.08
CA ALA A 278 25.38 12.46 35.04
C ALA A 278 26.86 12.66 34.66
N LEU A 279 27.20 12.57 33.37
CA LEU A 279 28.55 12.85 32.89
C LEU A 279 28.91 14.34 32.97
N GLY A 280 27.96 15.24 32.70
CA GLY A 280 28.13 16.68 32.90
C GLY A 280 28.38 17.04 34.36
N GLY A 281 27.65 16.42 35.28
CA GLY A 281 27.86 16.58 36.72
C GLY A 281 29.22 16.06 37.20
N LEU A 282 29.78 15.03 36.56
CA LEU A 282 31.14 14.55 36.84
C LEU A 282 32.23 15.53 36.36
N GLY A 283 32.01 16.21 35.23
CA GLY A 283 32.90 17.27 34.75
C GLY A 283 32.93 18.50 35.66
N ASP A 284 31.80 18.86 36.26
CA ASP A 284 31.72 19.95 37.25
C ASP A 284 32.42 19.61 38.59
N VAL A 285 32.58 18.33 38.92
CA VAL A 285 33.32 17.88 40.11
C VAL A 285 34.83 18.08 39.93
N GLU A 286 35.38 17.87 38.73
CA GLU A 286 36.78 18.17 38.43
C GLU A 286 37.08 19.68 38.53
N GLY A 287 36.21 20.53 37.97
CA GLY A 287 36.35 21.98 38.07
C GLY A 287 36.17 22.53 39.51
N SER A 288 35.39 21.84 40.33
CA SER A 288 35.22 22.18 41.76
C SER A 288 36.41 21.73 42.61
N ALA A 289 37.04 20.60 42.26
CA ALA A 289 38.25 20.11 42.93
C ALA A 289 39.47 21.02 42.68
N GLU A 290 39.63 21.56 41.47
CA GLU A 290 40.69 22.54 41.17
C GLU A 290 40.52 23.84 41.97
N ARG A 291 39.28 24.35 42.10
CA ARG A 291 39.00 25.55 42.90
C ARG A 291 39.22 25.33 44.40
N LEU A 292 38.93 24.13 44.91
CA LEU A 292 39.22 23.74 46.29
C LEU A 292 40.74 23.63 46.54
N ALA A 293 41.49 23.10 45.58
CA ALA A 293 42.95 23.03 45.65
C ALA A 293 43.62 24.42 45.63
N GLU A 294 43.12 25.37 44.83
CA GLU A 294 43.57 26.77 44.87
C GLU A 294 43.22 27.48 46.17
N GLY A 295 42.02 27.23 46.72
CA GLY A 295 41.60 27.77 48.02
C GLY A 295 42.48 27.30 49.18
N GLN A 296 42.91 26.03 49.17
CA GLN A 296 43.81 25.47 50.18
C GLN A 296 45.25 26.00 50.04
N ARG A 297 45.74 26.26 48.82
CA ARG A 297 47.06 26.90 48.62
C ARG A 297 47.09 28.32 49.17
N ARG A 298 46.02 29.10 48.99
CA ARG A 298 45.90 30.45 49.56
C ARG A 298 45.85 30.47 51.09
N LEU A 299 45.28 29.44 51.73
CA LEU A 299 45.26 29.34 53.20
C LEU A 299 46.64 29.04 53.81
N GLY A 300 47.52 28.36 53.07
CA GLY A 300 48.89 28.06 53.51
C GLY A 300 49.80 29.29 53.57
N GLU A 301 49.51 30.34 52.79
CA GLU A 301 50.29 31.59 52.77
C GLU A 301 49.96 32.54 53.94
N TYR A 302 48.87 32.30 54.66
CA TYR A 302 48.50 33.08 55.87
C TYR A 302 49.00 32.45 57.18
N VAL A 303 49.64 31.28 57.11
CA VAL A 303 50.21 30.58 58.27
C VAL A 303 51.74 30.54 58.12
N THR A 304 52.35 31.72 58.15
CA THR A 304 53.79 31.93 58.39
C THR A 304 54.00 33.18 59.22
#